data_AF-A0A3G1GJT8-F1
#
_entry.id   AF-A0A3G1GJT8-F1
#
_cell.length_a   1.000
_cell.length_b   1.000
_cell.length_c   1.000
_cell.angle_alpha   90.00
_cell.angle_beta   90.00
_cell.angle_gamma   90.00
#
_symmetry.space_group_name_H-M   'P 1'
#
loop_
_entity.id
_entity.type
_entity.pdbx_description
1 polymer ?
#
loop_
_entity_poly.entity_id
_entity_poly.type
_entity_poly.pdbx_seq_one_letter_code
_entity_poly.pdbx_strand_id
1 'polypeptide(L)'
;AGNPWALIYSLSGGILSLIVMSMMQFKFGKHLSLAGISTLGAAFHNIGQLIAASVVFGTIGIFYTYLPVLMLFSLFTGTFTGIAAHFTVRNLKKIIGSL
;
A
#
# COMPACT_ATOMS: atom_id res chain seq x y z
N ALA A 1 6.42 -24.13 -6.41
CA ALA A 1 6.41 -23.53 -7.76
C ALA A 1 6.01 -22.06 -7.62
N GLY A 2 6.80 -21.13 -8.17
CA GLY A 2 6.46 -19.70 -8.14
C GLY A 2 5.34 -19.41 -9.14
N ASN A 3 4.33 -18.63 -8.74
CA ASN A 3 3.27 -18.18 -9.62
C ASN A 3 3.66 -16.82 -10.24
N PRO A 4 4.05 -16.74 -11.53
CA PRO A 4 4.47 -15.48 -12.16
C PRO A 4 3.39 -14.40 -12.09
N TRP A 5 2.12 -14.81 -12.07
CA TRP A 5 0.99 -13.90 -11.95
C TRP A 5 0.94 -13.21 -10.59
N ALA A 6 1.25 -13.93 -9.51
CA ALA A 6 1.31 -13.36 -8.16
C ALA A 6 2.37 -12.24 -8.06
N LEU A 7 3.48 -12.39 -8.79
CA LEU A 7 4.53 -11.37 -8.86
C LEU A 7 4.06 -10.14 -9.63
N ILE A 8 3.37 -10.30 -10.77
CA ILE A 8 2.78 -9.19 -11.52
C ILE A 8 1.78 -8.42 -10.65
N TYR A 9 0.87 -9.12 -9.99
CA TYR A 9 -0.14 -8.50 -9.12
C TYR A 9 0.49 -7.67 -8.00
N SER A 10 1.47 -8.25 -7.30
CA SER A 10 2.17 -7.59 -6.19
C SER A 10 3.02 -6.41 -6.66
N LEU A 11 3.72 -6.53 -7.79
CA LEU A 11 4.52 -5.44 -8.36
C LEU A 11 3.64 -4.27 -8.83
N SER A 12 2.56 -4.55 -9.55
CA SER A 12 1.62 -3.51 -10.00
C SER A 12 1.03 -2.74 -8.83
N GLY A 13 0.57 -3.45 -7.79
CA GLY A 13 0.11 -2.83 -6.55
C GLY A 13 1.22 -2.05 -5.83
N GLY A 14 2.41 -2.64 -5.71
CA GLY A 14 3.56 -2.04 -5.05
C GLY A 14 4.00 -0.72 -5.68
N ILE A 15 4.12 -0.69 -7.01
CA ILE A 15 4.51 0.53 -7.75
C ILE A 15 3.46 1.62 -7.56
N LEU A 16 2.17 1.30 -7.72
CA LEU A 16 1.10 2.29 -7.56
C LEU A 16 1.05 2.83 -6.12
N SER A 17 1.19 1.97 -5.12
CA SER A 17 1.29 2.36 -3.71
C SER A 17 2.48 3.28 -3.48
N LEU A 18 3.65 2.96 -4.02
CA LEU A 18 4.86 3.77 -3.83
C LEU A 18 4.70 5.17 -4.41
N ILE A 19 4.15 5.28 -5.62
CA ILE A 19 3.88 6.56 -6.27
C ILE A 19 2.95 7.40 -5.39
N VAL A 20 1.82 6.83 -4.95
CA VAL A 20 0.84 7.57 -4.15
C VAL A 20 1.40 7.95 -2.79
N MET A 21 2.04 7.03 -2.08
CA MET A 21 2.64 7.33 -0.77
C MET A 21 3.70 8.44 -0.87
N SER A 22 4.55 8.40 -1.91
CA SER A 22 5.56 9.43 -2.15
C SER A 22 4.92 10.79 -2.45
N MET A 23 3.90 10.83 -3.32
CA MET A 23 3.16 12.05 -3.62
C MET A 23 2.45 12.63 -2.40
N MET A 24 1.83 11.78 -1.58
CA MET A 24 1.13 12.18 -0.36
C MET A 24 2.09 12.66 0.73
N GLN A 25 3.22 12.00 0.90
CA GLN A 25 4.27 12.43 1.82
C GLN A 25 4.84 13.79 1.40
N PHE A 26 5.08 14.00 0.11
CA PHE A 26 5.63 15.26 -0.40
C PHE A 26 4.65 16.43 -0.27
N LYS A 27 3.38 16.24 -0.67
CA LYS A 27 2.37 17.30 -0.64
C LYS A 27 1.74 17.54 0.73
N PHE A 28 1.52 16.47 1.48
CA PHE A 28 0.68 16.50 2.69
C PHE A 28 1.38 15.91 3.92
N GLY A 29 2.68 15.60 3.88
CA GLY A 29 3.40 14.97 4.99
C GLY A 29 3.40 15.77 6.30
N LYS A 30 3.06 17.07 6.28
CA LYS A 30 2.86 17.89 7.50
C LYS A 30 1.48 17.72 8.12
N HIS A 31 0.48 17.32 7.35
CA HIS A 31 -0.91 17.19 7.77
C HIS A 31 -1.35 15.74 7.95
N LEU A 32 -0.69 14.79 7.27
CA LEU A 32 -0.99 13.37 7.35
C LEU A 32 0.00 12.66 8.28
N SER A 33 -0.54 11.78 9.13
CA SER A 33 0.27 10.85 9.89
C SER A 33 0.82 9.73 9.01
N LEU A 34 1.89 9.07 9.47
CA LEU A 34 2.44 7.90 8.78
C LEU A 34 1.40 6.77 8.63
N ALA A 35 0.48 6.64 9.60
CA ALA A 35 -0.66 5.72 9.52
C ALA A 35 -1.65 6.09 8.40
N GLY A 36 -1.96 7.38 8.23
CA GLY A 36 -2.82 7.85 7.14
C GLY A 36 -2.19 7.60 5.76
N ILE A 37 -0.90 7.92 5.61
CA ILE A 37 -0.16 7.70 4.35
C ILE A 37 -0.06 6.20 4.03
N SER A 38 0.20 5.36 5.04
CA SER A 38 0.22 3.90 4.87
C SER A 38 -1.16 3.32 4.55
N THR A 39 -2.23 3.91 5.08
CA THR A 39 -3.61 3.50 4.75
C THR A 39 -3.96 3.80 3.30
N LEU A 40 -3.59 5.00 2.82
CA LEU A 40 -3.71 5.35 1.40
C LEU A 40 -2.84 4.41 0.55
N GLY A 41 -1.59 4.16 0.95
CA GLY A 41 -0.72 3.20 0.28
C GLY A 41 -1.36 1.81 0.14
N ALA A 42 -1.88 1.24 1.22
CA ALA A 42 -2.56 -0.06 1.21
C ALA A 42 -3.79 -0.08 0.28
N ALA A 43 -4.59 0.99 0.27
CA ALA A 43 -5.72 1.13 -0.65
C ALA A 43 -5.26 1.11 -2.11
N PHE A 44 -4.25 1.90 -2.46
CA PHE A 44 -3.73 1.97 -3.82
C PHE A 44 -2.93 0.73 -4.23
N HIS A 45 -2.33 0.01 -3.29
CA HIS A 45 -1.76 -1.31 -3.53
C HIS A 45 -2.83 -2.29 -4.02
N ASN A 46 -3.95 -2.37 -3.29
CA ASN A 46 -5.07 -3.23 -3.63
C ASN A 46 -5.71 -2.83 -4.97
N ILE A 47 -5.83 -1.54 -5.25
CA ILE A 47 -6.31 -1.03 -6.55
C ILE A 47 -5.38 -1.50 -7.68
N GLY A 48 -4.07 -1.30 -7.56
CA GLY A 48 -3.10 -1.69 -8.59
C GLY A 48 -3.07 -3.21 -8.80
N GLN A 49 -3.18 -3.98 -7.72
CA GLN A 49 -3.30 -5.43 -7.76
C GLN A 49 -4.55 -5.89 -8.51
N LEU A 50 -5.71 -5.29 -8.21
CA LEU A 50 -6.99 -5.63 -8.86
C LEU A 50 -7.05 -5.19 -10.33
N ILE A 51 -6.40 -4.08 -10.69
CA ILE A 51 -6.25 -3.66 -12.10
C ILE A 51 -5.46 -4.72 -12.85
N ALA A 52 -4.30 -5.13 -12.32
CA ALA A 52 -3.48 -6.16 -12.94
C ALA A 52 -4.21 -7.51 -13.05
N ALA A 53 -4.94 -7.91 -12.00
CA ALA A 53 -5.78 -9.11 -12.03
C ALA A 53 -6.87 -9.01 -13.11
N SER A 54 -7.57 -7.90 -13.19
CA SER A 54 -8.65 -7.70 -14.16
C SER A 54 -8.15 -7.75 -15.61
N VAL A 55 -6.95 -7.23 -15.86
CA VAL A 55 -6.28 -7.32 -17.17
C VAL A 55 -5.87 -8.77 -17.48
N VAL A 56 -5.26 -9.47 -16.53
CA VAL A 56 -4.78 -10.86 -16.72
C VAL A 56 -5.94 -11.83 -16.95
N PHE A 57 -7.05 -11.66 -16.23
CA PHE A 57 -8.23 -12.53 -16.36
C PHE A 57 -9.25 -12.03 -17.40
N GLY A 58 -9.03 -10.86 -18.00
CA GLY A 58 -9.93 -10.29 -19.02
C GLY A 58 -11.33 -9.93 -18.50
N THR A 59 -11.50 -9.75 -17.19
CA THR A 59 -12.80 -9.43 -16.59
C THR A 59 -12.68 -8.31 -15.57
N ILE A 60 -13.44 -7.23 -15.83
CA ILE A 60 -13.53 -6.10 -14.90
C ILE A 60 -14.36 -6.43 -13.65
N GLY A 61 -15.09 -7.56 -13.66
CA GLY A 61 -15.85 -8.04 -12.50
C GLY A 61 -14.97 -8.27 -11.28
N ILE A 62 -13.72 -8.72 -11.47
CA ILE A 62 -12.77 -8.90 -10.37
C ILE A 62 -12.51 -7.57 -9.65
N PHE A 63 -12.35 -6.48 -10.41
CA PHE A 63 -12.16 -5.17 -9.79
C PHE A 63 -13.34 -4.79 -8.91
N TYR A 64 -14.57 -4.78 -9.45
CA TYR A 64 -15.74 -4.28 -8.72
C TYR A 64 -16.21 -5.18 -7.58
N THR A 65 -16.08 -6.51 -7.72
CA THR A 65 -16.51 -7.45 -6.68
C THR A 65 -15.59 -7.41 -5.47
N TYR A 66 -14.28 -7.31 -5.69
CA TYR A 66 -13.30 -7.41 -4.60
C TYR A 66 -12.91 -6.05 -4.02
N LEU A 67 -12.96 -4.96 -4.80
CA LEU A 67 -12.54 -3.64 -4.34
C LEU A 67 -13.20 -3.19 -3.03
N PRO A 68 -14.52 -3.28 -2.81
CA PRO A 68 -15.13 -2.82 -1.56
C PRO A 68 -14.57 -3.54 -0.33
N VAL A 69 -14.41 -4.86 -0.45
CA VAL A 69 -13.87 -5.71 0.62
C VAL A 69 -12.40 -5.36 0.88
N LEU A 70 -11.58 -5.28 -0.17
CA LEU A 70 -10.16 -4.93 -0.02
C LEU A 70 -9.98 -3.53 0.53
N MET A 71 -10.82 -2.56 0.18
CA MET A 71 -10.75 -1.19 0.71
C MET A 71 -11.04 -1.15 2.21
N LEU A 72 -11.99 -1.95 2.71
CA LEU A 72 -12.21 -2.11 4.13
C LEU A 72 -10.99 -2.70 4.83
N PHE A 73 -10.39 -3.76 4.27
CA PHE A 73 -9.17 -4.34 4.83
C PHE A 73 -7.98 -3.38 4.78
N SER A 74 -7.85 -2.54 3.74
CA SER A 74 -6.79 -1.52 3.63
C SER A 74 -6.78 -0.55 4.79
N LEU A 75 -7.95 -0.24 5.37
CA LEU A 75 -8.04 0.62 6.55
C LEU A 75 -7.31 -0.01 7.75
N PHE A 76 -7.56 -1.30 8.00
CA PHE A 76 -6.95 -2.02 9.10
C PHE A 76 -5.48 -2.33 8.85
N THR A 77 -5.17 -2.92 7.69
CA THR A 77 -3.81 -3.35 7.36
C THR A 77 -2.88 -2.16 7.17
N GLY A 78 -3.35 -1.09 6.52
CA GLY A 78 -2.58 0.12 6.30
C GLY A 78 -2.34 0.91 7.58
N THR A 79 -3.32 1.00 8.47
CA THR A 79 -3.13 1.63 9.79
C THR A 79 -2.12 0.85 10.63
N PHE A 80 -2.27 -0.47 10.70
CA PHE A 80 -1.34 -1.34 11.43
C PHE A 80 0.08 -1.21 10.89
N THR A 81 0.25 -1.26 9.58
CA THR A 81 1.55 -1.10 8.91
C THR A 81 2.16 0.27 9.19
N GLY A 82 1.37 1.34 9.17
CA GLY A 82 1.88 2.68 9.45
C GLY A 82 2.25 2.92 10.91
N ILE A 83 1.55 2.29 11.86
CA ILE A 83 1.94 2.29 13.28
C ILE A 83 3.25 1.53 13.45
N ALA A 84 3.37 0.34 12.86
CA ALA A 84 4.60 -0.45 12.88
C ALA A 84 5.78 0.35 12.28
N ALA A 85 5.57 0.97 11.12
CA ALA A 85 6.57 1.83 10.47
C ALA A 85 6.97 3.02 11.36
N HIS A 86 6.03 3.61 12.11
CA HIS A 86 6.33 4.71 13.01
C HIS A 86 7.30 4.28 14.12
N PHE A 87 7.05 3.13 14.74
CA PHE A 87 7.97 2.57 15.74
C PHE A 87 9.31 2.20 15.13
N THR A 88 9.34 1.58 13.96
CA THR A 88 10.58 1.22 13.27
C THR A 88 11.43 2.45 12.97
N VAL A 89 10.85 3.50 12.37
CA VAL A 89 11.56 4.75 12.05
C VAL A 89 12.05 5.45 13.32
N ARG A 90 11.22 5.47 14.38
CA ARG A 90 11.61 6.08 15.66
C ARG A 90 12.79 5.36 16.29
N ASN A 91 12.79 4.03 16.32
CA ASN A 91 13.89 3.25 16.90
C ASN A 91 15.16 3.35 16.03
N LEU A 92 15.00 3.32 14.71
CA LEU A 92 16.13 3.47 13.79
C LEU A 92 16.81 4.83 13.94
N LYS A 93 16.03 5.91 14.05
CA LYS A 93 16.57 7.26 14.32
C LYS A 93 17.30 7.36 15.66
N LYS A 94 16.83 6.65 16.69
CA LYS A 94 17.53 6.61 17.98
C LYS A 94 18.90 5.94 17.86
N ILE A 95 18.98 4.82 17.14
CA ILE A 95 20.23 4.06 16.96
C ILE A 95 21.21 4.86 16.09
N ILE A 96 20.75 5.35 14.94
CA ILE A 96 21.61 6.09 14.00
C ILE A 96 21.98 7.46 14.56
N GLY A 97 21.07 8.15 15.24
CA GLY A 97 21.36 9.45 15.85
C GLY A 97 22.15 9.38 17.16
N SER A 98 22.36 8.17 17.71
CA SER A 98 23.28 7.94 18.84
C SER A 98 24.70 7.58 18.42
N LEU A 99 24.94 7.43 17.11
CA LEU A 99 26.26 7.28 16.48
C LEU A 99 26.75 8.65 16.02
#